data_AF-A0A962XP63-F1
#
_entry.id   AF-A0A962XP63-F1
#
_cell.length_a   1.000
_cell.length_b   1.000
_cell.length_c   1.000
_cell.angle_alpha   90.00
_cell.angle_beta   90.00
_cell.angle_gamma   90.00
#
_symmetry.space_group_name_H-M   'P 1'
#
loop_
_entity.id
_entity.type
_entity.pdbx_description
1 polymer ?
#
loop_
_entity_poly.entity_id
_entity_poly.type
_entity_poly.pdbx_seq_one_letter_code
_entity_poly.pdbx_strand_id
1 'polypeptide(L)'
;MLDALQRIETLLRAYGHTYEANLAAIAQTRFACDPLAGCRAVNNDEWWDDQHSVAAIDLAIDGGFTAQARSDAQTLRAALIEVYTTMLAYGERHPTGELEVAQFRKWMESHI
;
A
#
# COMPACT_ATOMS: atom_id res chain seq x y z
N MET A 1 6.71 -7.40 4.32
CA MET A 1 5.35 -7.15 4.84
C MET A 1 5.32 -6.23 6.06
N LEU A 2 5.87 -6.60 7.22
CA LEU A 2 5.77 -5.74 8.43
C LEU A 2 6.37 -4.34 8.23
N ASP A 3 7.56 -4.26 7.65
CA ASP A 3 8.20 -2.96 7.35
C ASP A 3 7.43 -2.17 6.28
N ALA A 4 6.87 -2.85 5.28
CA ALA A 4 6.03 -2.21 4.27
C ALA A 4 4.76 -1.62 4.88
N LEU A 5 4.06 -2.38 5.73
CA LEU A 5 2.87 -1.91 6.44
C LEU A 5 3.20 -0.74 7.37
N GLN A 6 4.36 -0.76 8.04
CA GLN A 6 4.81 0.36 8.86
C GLN A 6 5.08 1.62 8.03
N ARG A 7 5.71 1.48 6.87
CA ARG A 7 5.97 2.61 5.96
C ARG A 7 4.66 3.19 5.43
N ILE A 8 3.72 2.33 5.02
CA ILE A 8 2.38 2.73 4.58
C ILE A 8 1.70 3.52 5.70
N GLU A 9 1.63 2.97 6.92
CA GLU A 9 1.03 3.66 8.07
C GLU A 9 1.65 5.05 8.29
N THR A 10 2.98 5.12 8.41
CA THR A 10 3.68 6.38 8.71
C THR A 10 3.41 7.44 7.65
N LEU A 11 3.47 7.07 6.37
CA LEU A 11 3.20 8.00 5.27
C LEU A 11 1.74 8.44 5.29
N LEU A 12 0.79 7.52 5.40
CA LEU A 12 -0.63 7.87 5.40
C LEU A 12 -1.00 8.77 6.58
N ARG A 13 -0.45 8.52 7.78
CA ARG A 13 -0.62 9.43 8.93
C ARG A 13 -0.06 10.82 8.66
N ALA A 14 1.09 10.93 8.01
CA ALA A 14 1.72 12.22 7.71
C ALA A 14 0.88 13.09 6.76
N TYR A 15 0.08 12.46 5.89
CA TYR A 15 -0.79 13.14 4.92
C TYR A 15 -2.26 13.23 5.36
N GLY A 16 -2.59 12.77 6.58
CA GLY A 16 -3.93 12.89 7.15
C GLY A 16 -4.90 11.75 6.80
N HIS A 17 -4.45 10.72 6.08
CA HIS A 17 -5.19 9.50 5.74
C HIS A 17 -5.29 8.56 6.94
N THR A 18 -6.03 9.01 7.96
CA THR A 18 -6.07 8.38 9.28
C THR A 18 -6.72 7.00 9.25
N TYR A 19 -7.75 6.83 8.42
CA TYR A 19 -8.48 5.58 8.31
C TYR A 19 -7.62 4.49 7.68
N GLU A 20 -6.97 4.80 6.56
CA GLU A 20 -6.12 3.92 5.78
C GLU A 20 -4.82 3.59 6.55
N ALA A 21 -4.28 4.57 7.28
CA ALA A 21 -3.20 4.31 8.24
C ALA A 21 -3.60 3.29 9.32
N ASN A 22 -4.84 3.36 9.83
CA ASN A 22 -5.33 2.40 10.81
C ASN A 22 -5.52 1.01 10.19
N LEU A 23 -5.96 0.91 8.93
CA LEU A 23 -5.99 -0.37 8.20
C LEU A 23 -4.59 -1.00 8.15
N ALA A 24 -3.55 -0.22 7.83
CA ALA A 24 -2.17 -0.70 7.80
C ALA A 24 -1.68 -1.17 9.19
N ALA A 25 -1.98 -0.42 10.26
CA ALA A 25 -1.63 -0.80 11.64
C ALA A 25 -2.34 -2.09 12.09
N ILE A 26 -3.61 -2.28 11.73
CA ILE A 26 -4.37 -3.50 12.01
C ILE A 26 -3.76 -4.68 11.24
N ALA A 27 -3.48 -4.51 9.96
CA ALA A 27 -2.84 -5.53 9.14
C ALA A 27 -1.47 -5.93 9.68
N GLN A 28 -0.67 -4.96 10.17
CA GLN A 28 0.62 -5.21 10.79
C GLN A 28 0.48 -6.07 12.04
N THR A 29 -0.45 -5.70 12.93
CA THR A 29 -0.73 -6.47 14.16
C THR A 29 -1.17 -7.89 13.84
N ARG A 30 -2.07 -8.05 12.86
CA ARG A 30 -2.53 -9.38 12.41
C ARG A 30 -1.40 -10.19 11.82
N PHE A 31 -0.58 -9.62 10.94
CA PHE A 31 0.54 -10.32 10.30
C PHE A 31 1.61 -10.75 11.32
N ALA A 32 1.86 -9.94 12.35
CA ALA A 32 2.80 -10.29 13.42
C ALA A 32 2.33 -11.50 14.24
N CYS A 33 1.02 -11.69 14.40
CA CYS A 33 0.45 -12.83 15.12
C CYS A 33 0.26 -14.06 14.21
N ASP A 34 -0.31 -13.87 13.03
CA ASP A 34 -0.59 -14.88 12.01
C ASP A 34 -0.38 -14.26 10.63
N PRO A 35 0.74 -14.61 9.95
CA PRO A 35 1.07 -14.07 8.63
C PRO A 35 -0.03 -14.27 7.57
N LEU A 36 -0.74 -15.41 7.59
CA LEU A 36 -1.81 -15.66 6.63
C LEU A 36 -3.04 -14.80 6.93
N ALA A 37 -3.40 -14.66 8.20
CA ALA A 37 -4.47 -13.74 8.60
C ALA A 37 -4.14 -12.27 8.26
N GLY A 38 -2.86 -11.88 8.38
CA GLY A 38 -2.37 -10.58 7.91
C GLY A 38 -2.53 -10.39 6.40
N CYS A 39 -2.11 -11.38 5.60
CA CYS A 39 -2.31 -11.35 4.15
C CYS A 39 -3.78 -11.27 3.75
N ARG A 40 -4.68 -11.98 4.45
CA ARG A 40 -6.13 -11.89 4.23
C ARG A 40 -6.71 -10.54 4.64
N ALA A 41 -6.18 -9.92 5.68
CA ALA A 41 -6.64 -8.62 6.16
C ALA A 41 -6.40 -7.49 5.15
N VAL A 42 -5.42 -7.67 4.26
CA VAL A 42 -5.13 -6.75 3.15
C VAL A 42 -5.69 -7.24 1.82
N ASN A 43 -6.34 -8.42 1.76
CA ASN A 43 -6.88 -8.99 0.52
C ASN A 43 -8.37 -8.61 0.33
N ASN A 44 -8.64 -7.32 0.15
CA ASN A 44 -10.00 -6.80 -0.04
C ASN A 44 -10.01 -5.46 -0.79
N ASP A 45 -11.22 -4.99 -1.11
CA ASP A 45 -11.47 -3.78 -1.89
C ASP A 45 -10.98 -2.50 -1.20
N GLU A 46 -11.00 -2.42 0.14
CA GLU A 46 -10.47 -1.26 0.88
C GLU A 46 -8.96 -1.06 0.64
N TRP A 47 -8.26 -2.12 0.23
CA TRP A 47 -6.84 -2.04 -0.13
C TRP A 47 -6.61 -1.85 -1.62
N TRP A 48 -7.44 -2.42 -2.50
CA TRP A 48 -7.09 -2.59 -3.91
C TRP A 48 -8.14 -2.15 -4.93
N ASP A 49 -9.41 -2.03 -4.56
CA ASP A 49 -10.51 -1.91 -5.55
C ASP A 49 -11.64 -1.00 -5.04
N ASP A 50 -11.28 0.24 -4.73
CA ASP A 50 -12.22 1.32 -4.44
C ASP A 50 -11.60 2.67 -4.77
N GLN A 51 -12.43 3.68 -5.05
CA GLN A 51 -12.01 5.07 -5.26
C GLN A 51 -11.27 5.64 -4.02
N HIS A 52 -11.53 5.08 -2.84
CA HIS A 52 -10.88 5.44 -1.59
C HIS A 52 -10.00 4.31 -1.04
N SER A 53 -9.64 3.35 -1.88
CA SER A 53 -8.73 2.27 -1.46
C SER A 53 -7.34 2.81 -1.14
N VAL A 54 -6.59 2.07 -0.31
CA VAL A 54 -5.19 2.41 0.00
C VAL A 54 -4.34 2.55 -1.26
N ALA A 55 -4.57 1.70 -2.27
CA ALA A 55 -3.87 1.75 -3.55
C ALA A 55 -4.22 2.99 -4.40
N ALA A 56 -5.41 3.57 -4.24
CA ALA A 56 -5.84 4.75 -4.98
C ALA A 56 -5.20 6.07 -4.48
N ILE A 57 -4.58 6.06 -3.30
CA ILE A 57 -3.98 7.26 -2.69
C ILE A 57 -2.69 7.65 -3.44
N ASP A 58 -2.63 8.90 -3.89
CA ASP A 58 -1.42 9.51 -4.47
C ASP A 58 -0.93 10.68 -3.61
N LEU A 59 0.07 10.40 -2.78
CA LEU A 59 0.69 11.40 -1.90
C LEU A 59 1.33 12.55 -2.67
N ALA A 60 1.71 12.35 -3.94
CA ALA A 60 2.24 13.44 -4.75
C ALA A 60 1.15 14.48 -5.04
N ILE A 61 -0.10 14.06 -5.22
CA ILE A 61 -1.25 14.94 -5.39
C ILE A 61 -1.55 15.63 -4.05
N ASP A 62 -1.67 14.85 -2.97
CA ASP A 62 -2.05 15.36 -1.65
C ASP A 62 -1.01 16.35 -1.09
N GLY A 63 0.28 16.10 -1.35
CA GLY A 63 1.38 16.97 -0.95
C GLY A 63 1.70 18.10 -1.92
N GLY A 64 0.81 18.41 -2.87
CA GLY A 64 0.96 19.54 -3.80
C GLY A 64 2.14 19.42 -4.75
N PHE A 65 2.50 18.19 -5.13
CA PHE A 65 3.60 17.87 -6.05
C PHE A 65 4.97 18.41 -5.63
N THR A 66 5.22 18.57 -4.33
CA THR A 66 6.56 18.89 -3.83
C THR A 66 7.54 17.74 -4.11
N ALA A 67 8.84 18.03 -4.07
CA ALA A 67 9.86 16.97 -4.23
C ALA A 67 9.71 15.87 -3.16
N GLN A 68 9.43 16.26 -1.92
CA GLN A 68 9.18 15.32 -0.83
C GLN A 68 7.92 14.48 -1.10
N ALA A 69 6.81 15.10 -1.51
CA ALA A 69 5.58 14.38 -1.81
C ALA A 69 5.72 13.35 -2.94
N ARG A 70 6.52 13.67 -3.96
CA ARG A 70 6.86 12.70 -5.02
C ARG A 70 7.69 11.53 -4.48
N SER A 71 8.68 11.80 -3.63
CA SER A 71 9.48 10.76 -2.96
C SER A 71 8.63 9.87 -2.04
N ASP A 72 7.68 10.48 -1.33
CA ASP A 72 6.77 9.77 -0.43
C ASP A 72 5.79 8.89 -1.24
N ALA A 73 5.26 9.39 -2.36
CA ALA A 73 4.43 8.62 -3.27
C ALA A 73 5.19 7.41 -3.87
N GLN A 74 6.46 7.59 -4.23
CA GLN A 74 7.34 6.48 -4.64
C GLN A 74 7.48 5.44 -3.53
N THR A 75 7.70 5.90 -2.30
CA THR A 75 7.86 5.03 -1.13
C THR A 75 6.57 4.26 -0.83
N LEU A 76 5.41 4.92 -0.92
CA LEU A 76 4.10 4.30 -0.74
C LEU A 76 3.87 3.19 -1.77
N ARG A 77 4.08 3.49 -3.05
CA ARG A 77 3.93 2.52 -4.16
C ARG A 77 4.86 1.33 -4.00
N ALA A 78 6.13 1.57 -3.66
CA ALA A 78 7.08 0.49 -3.41
C ALA A 78 6.65 -0.41 -2.25
N ALA A 79 6.11 0.17 -1.17
CA ALA A 79 5.57 -0.59 -0.05
C ALA A 79 4.34 -1.41 -0.44
N LEU A 80 3.40 -0.86 -1.23
CA LEU A 80 2.23 -1.57 -1.74
C LEU A 80 2.62 -2.75 -2.64
N ILE A 81 3.63 -2.59 -3.50
CA ILE A 81 4.18 -3.69 -4.30
C ILE A 81 4.73 -4.81 -3.39
N GLU A 82 5.43 -4.47 -2.31
CA GLU A 82 5.94 -5.45 -1.35
C GLU A 82 4.81 -6.19 -0.61
N VAL A 83 3.75 -5.46 -0.21
CA VAL A 83 2.56 -6.04 0.41
C VAL A 83 1.93 -7.07 -0.52
N TYR A 84 1.62 -6.68 -1.76
CA TYR A 84 0.98 -7.58 -2.73
C TYR A 84 1.88 -8.77 -3.08
N THR A 85 3.19 -8.56 -3.26
CA THR A 85 4.14 -9.65 -3.54
C THR A 85 4.17 -10.64 -2.37
N THR A 86 4.08 -10.15 -1.12
CA THR A 86 3.99 -11.04 0.03
C THR A 86 2.66 -11.78 0.07
N MET A 87 1.52 -11.13 -0.22
CA MET A 87 0.22 -11.82 -0.33
C MET A 87 0.28 -12.99 -1.31
N LEU A 88 0.84 -12.77 -2.50
CA LEU A 88 1.00 -13.80 -3.52
C LEU A 88 1.84 -14.97 -3.03
N ALA A 89 2.92 -14.72 -2.30
CA ALA A 89 3.77 -15.76 -1.71
C ALA A 89 3.02 -16.64 -0.69
N TYR A 90 1.97 -16.09 -0.05
CA TYR A 90 1.07 -16.81 0.85
C TYR A 90 -0.15 -17.42 0.13
N GLY A 91 -0.23 -17.32 -1.20
CA GLY A 91 -1.32 -17.87 -2.01
C GLY A 91 -2.57 -16.99 -2.11
N GLU A 92 -2.55 -15.79 -1.51
CA GLU A 92 -3.63 -14.83 -1.61
C GLU A 92 -3.51 -14.05 -2.94
N ARG A 93 -4.61 -13.92 -3.68
CA ARG A 93 -4.67 -13.21 -4.97
C ARG A 93 -5.80 -12.19 -4.96
N HIS A 94 -5.54 -11.02 -5.52
CA HIS A 94 -6.54 -9.97 -5.76
C HIS A 94 -6.43 -9.49 -7.21
N PRO A 95 -7.44 -9.71 -8.08
CA PRO A 95 -7.36 -9.31 -9.49
C PRO A 95 -7.03 -7.82 -9.68
N THR A 96 -7.71 -6.94 -8.93
CA THR A 96 -7.47 -5.50 -9.01
C THR A 96 -6.12 -5.10 -8.40
N GLY A 97 -5.69 -5.76 -7.32
CA GLY A 97 -4.37 -5.53 -6.75
C GLY A 97 -3.24 -5.89 -7.73
N GLU A 98 -3.44 -6.91 -8.56
CA GLU A 98 -2.51 -7.23 -9.66
C GLU A 98 -2.38 -6.10 -10.67
N LEU A 99 -3.52 -5.49 -11.05
CA LEU A 99 -3.57 -4.38 -11.99
C LEU A 99 -2.89 -3.14 -11.41
N GLU A 100 -3.21 -2.76 -10.17
CA GLU A 100 -2.61 -1.61 -9.49
C GLU A 100 -1.09 -1.76 -9.36
N VAL A 101 -0.62 -2.94 -8.91
CA VAL A 101 0.81 -3.22 -8.80
C VAL A 101 1.51 -3.20 -10.15
N ALA A 102 0.86 -3.65 -11.22
CA ALA A 102 1.41 -3.53 -12.57
C ALA A 102 1.53 -2.07 -13.00
N GLN A 103 0.57 -1.20 -12.65
CA GLN A 103 0.67 0.24 -12.92
C GLN A 103 1.77 0.90 -12.09
N PHE A 104 1.90 0.57 -10.81
CA PHE A 104 2.96 1.09 -9.95
C PHE A 104 4.36 0.76 -10.50
N ARG A 105 4.56 -0.50 -10.93
CA ARG A 105 5.83 -0.95 -11.53
C ARG A 105 6.17 -0.17 -12.80
N LYS A 106 5.21 -0.03 -13.71
CA LYS A 106 5.39 0.76 -14.94
C LYS A 106 5.74 2.22 -14.63
N TRP A 107 5.03 2.81 -13.69
CA TRP A 107 5.24 4.19 -13.29
C TRP A 107 6.64 4.40 -12.69
N MET A 108 7.10 3.46 -11.84
CA MET A 108 8.45 3.49 -11.29
C MET A 108 9.53 3.38 -12.36
N GLU A 109 9.36 2.52 -13.37
CA GLU A 109 10.30 2.39 -14.48
C GLU A 109 10.36 3.64 -15.37
N SER A 110 9.23 4.34 -15.55
CA SER A 110 9.18 5.55 -16.37
C SER A 110 9.70 6.82 -15.68
N HIS A 111 9.96 6.77 -14.38
CA HIS A 111 10.43 7.90 -13.56
C HIS A 111 11.87 7.71 -13.04
N ILE A 112 12.64 6.81 -13.67
CA ILE A 112 14.11 6.71 -13.58
C ILE A 112 14.75 7.74 -14.52
#